data_AF-A0A965PTM7-F1
#
_entry.id   AF-A0A965PTM7-F1
#
_cell.length_a   1.000
_cell.length_b   1.000
_cell.length_c   1.000
_cell.angle_alpha   90.00
_cell.angle_beta   90.00
_cell.angle_gamma   90.00
#
_symmetry.space_group_name_H-M   'P 1'
#
loop_
_entity.id
_entity.type
_entity.pdbx_description
1 polymer ?
#
loop_
_entity_poly.entity_id
_entity_poly.type
_entity_poly.pdbx_seq_one_letter_code
_entity_poly.pdbx_strand_id
1 'polypeptide(L)'
;MASIVEICNGALNQLGASTILTLTEDSKNARLCNARYLNVRDAVFRHHPWNCLLKRVQLPADTETPAWGFTKQFTLPSDCLRLIKILDYESDHVVEGRKILSHSSSMKIL
;
A
#
# COMPACT_ATOMS: atom_id res chain seq x y z
N MET A 1 -5.12 9.98 -18.25
CA MET A 1 -5.08 9.34 -16.92
C MET A 1 -6.46 9.51 -16.33
N ALA A 2 -7.19 8.43 -16.03
CA ALA A 2 -8.54 8.57 -15.51
C ALA A 2 -8.50 9.13 -14.08
N SER A 3 -9.27 10.17 -13.81
CA SER A 3 -9.43 10.71 -12.46
C SER A 3 -10.23 9.74 -11.59
N ILE A 4 -10.11 9.86 -10.26
CA ILE A 4 -10.91 9.07 -9.32
C ILE A 4 -12.41 9.28 -9.58
N VAL A 5 -12.79 10.52 -9.89
CA VAL A 5 -14.17 10.91 -10.23
C VAL A 5 -14.64 10.19 -11.50
N GLU A 6 -13.82 10.13 -12.54
CA GLU A 6 -14.16 9.40 -13.78
C GLU A 6 -14.34 7.90 -13.54
N ILE A 7 -13.51 7.28 -12.71
CA ILE A 7 -13.67 5.86 -12.33
C ILE A 7 -15.00 5.65 -11.58
N CYS A 8 -15.31 6.53 -10.63
CA CYS A 8 -16.57 6.47 -9.88
C CYS A 8 -17.78 6.68 -10.79
N ASN A 9 -17.72 7.66 -11.70
CA ASN A 9 -18.77 7.92 -12.68
C ASN A 9 -18.95 6.76 -13.66
N GLY A 10 -17.88 6.08 -14.07
CA GLY A 10 -17.96 4.85 -14.85
C GLY A 10 -18.76 3.76 -14.13
N ALA A 11 -18.51 3.57 -12.83
CA ALA A 11 -19.27 2.63 -12.02
C ALA A 11 -20.73 3.07 -11.79
N LEU A 12 -20.99 4.36 -11.54
CA LEU A 12 -22.34 4.89 -11.36
C LEU A 12 -23.18 4.74 -12.64
N ASN A 13 -22.59 4.98 -13.81
CA ASN A 13 -23.24 4.77 -15.10
C ASN A 13 -23.64 3.31 -15.32
N GLN A 14 -22.80 2.34 -14.92
CA GLN A 14 -23.16 0.92 -14.99
C GLN A 14 -24.34 0.54 -14.08
N LEU A 15 -24.55 1.30 -13.00
CA LEU A 15 -25.67 1.11 -12.08
C LEU A 15 -26.91 1.95 -12.46
N GLY A 16 -26.84 2.78 -13.51
CA GLY A 16 -27.91 3.71 -13.87
C GLY A 16 -28.11 4.87 -12.89
N ALA A 17 -27.10 5.19 -12.09
CA ALA A 17 -27.14 6.28 -11.11
C ALA A 17 -26.60 7.60 -11.68
N SER A 18 -27.01 8.73 -11.09
CA SER A 18 -26.52 10.06 -11.46
C SER A 18 -25.02 10.21 -11.18
N THR A 19 -24.30 10.79 -12.14
CA THR A 19 -22.87 11.11 -12.02
C THR A 19 -22.61 12.21 -10.98
N ILE A 20 -21.40 12.23 -10.45
CA ILE A 20 -20.90 13.21 -9.48
C ILE A 20 -19.87 14.14 -10.14
N LEU A 21 -19.80 15.40 -9.70
CA LEU A 21 -18.78 16.35 -10.17
C LEU A 21 -17.50 16.26 -9.32
N THR A 22 -17.65 16.08 -8.02
CA THR A 22 -16.53 15.92 -7.09
C THR A 22 -16.81 14.78 -6.10
N LEU A 23 -15.77 14.26 -5.44
CA LEU A 23 -15.95 13.28 -4.35
C LEU A 23 -16.39 13.90 -3.03
N THR A 24 -16.35 15.23 -2.94
CA THR A 24 -16.67 16.00 -1.72
C THR A 24 -18.02 16.70 -1.80
N GLU A 25 -18.74 16.60 -2.91
CA GLU A 25 -20.09 17.14 -3.02
C GLU A 25 -21.06 16.42 -2.05
N ASP A 26 -22.09 17.13 -1.60
CA ASP A 26 -23.10 16.58 -0.71
C ASP A 26 -24.16 15.78 -1.48
N SER A 27 -23.72 14.72 -2.14
CA SER A 27 -24.59 13.74 -2.79
C SER A 27 -24.42 12.37 -2.11
N LYS A 28 -25.49 11.58 -2.10
CA LYS A 28 -25.43 10.20 -1.57
C LYS A 28 -24.41 9.36 -2.33
N ASN A 29 -24.33 9.55 -3.65
CA ASN A 29 -23.41 8.83 -4.53
C ASN A 29 -21.95 9.21 -4.23
N ALA A 30 -21.64 10.50 -4.11
CA ALA A 30 -20.29 10.96 -3.81
C ALA A 30 -19.79 10.43 -2.46
N ARG A 31 -20.62 10.48 -1.41
CA ARG A 31 -20.28 9.92 -0.10
C ARG A 31 -20.00 8.42 -0.15
N LEU A 32 -20.81 7.66 -0.89
CA LEU A 32 -20.62 6.23 -1.04
C LEU A 32 -19.33 5.90 -1.81
N CYS A 33 -19.09 6.58 -2.93
CA CYS A 33 -17.89 6.44 -3.73
C CYS A 33 -16.64 6.78 -2.91
N ASN A 34 -16.65 7.90 -2.19
CA ASN A 34 -15.53 8.33 -1.34
C ASN A 34 -15.22 7.32 -0.23
N ALA A 35 -16.25 6.77 0.43
CA ALA A 35 -16.06 5.78 1.50
C ALA A 35 -15.51 4.42 1.00
N ARG A 36 -15.78 4.05 -0.26
CA ARG A 36 -15.44 2.72 -0.78
C ARG A 36 -14.20 2.70 -1.68
N TYR A 37 -13.92 3.79 -2.39
CA TYR A 37 -12.90 3.80 -3.44
C TYR A 37 -11.52 3.33 -2.94
N LEU A 38 -11.02 3.88 -1.83
CA LEU A 38 -9.70 3.53 -1.29
C LEU A 38 -9.62 2.04 -0.91
N ASN A 39 -10.65 1.52 -0.24
CA ASN A 39 -10.69 0.12 0.19
C ASN A 39 -10.68 -0.85 -0.99
N VAL A 40 -11.48 -0.58 -2.03
CA VAL A 40 -11.55 -1.42 -3.23
C VAL A 40 -10.25 -1.35 -4.02
N ARG A 41 -9.70 -0.14 -4.21
CA ARG A 41 -8.41 0.07 -4.87
C ARG A 41 -7.31 -0.73 -4.18
N ASP A 42 -7.19 -0.61 -2.86
CA ASP A 42 -6.14 -1.27 -2.10
C ASP A 42 -6.31 -2.80 -2.11
N ALA A 43 -7.55 -3.29 -2.14
CA ALA A 43 -7.84 -4.72 -2.30
C ALA A 43 -7.37 -5.26 -3.67
N VAL A 44 -7.66 -4.53 -4.76
CA VAL A 44 -7.21 -4.89 -6.12
C VAL A 44 -5.69 -4.87 -6.21
N PHE A 45 -5.04 -3.87 -5.61
CA PHE A 45 -3.58 -3.73 -5.61
C PHE A 45 -2.89 -4.87 -4.87
N ARG A 46 -3.51 -5.43 -3.81
CA ARG A 46 -2.98 -6.59 -3.08
C ARG A 46 -3.23 -7.93 -3.76
N HIS A 47 -4.21 -8.01 -4.67
CA HIS A 47 -4.65 -9.27 -5.26
C HIS A 47 -3.57 -9.95 -6.12
N HIS A 48 -2.74 -9.17 -6.81
CA HIS A 48 -1.67 -9.68 -7.66
C HIS A 48 -0.44 -8.74 -7.56
N PRO A 49 0.80 -9.25 -7.71
CA PRO A 49 1.98 -8.42 -7.91
C PRO A 49 1.95 -7.75 -9.30
N TRP A 50 1.21 -6.66 -9.44
CA TRP A 50 1.08 -5.91 -10.69
C TRP A 50 2.39 -5.17 -11.01
N ASN A 51 2.94 -5.35 -12.21
CA ASN A 51 4.23 -4.74 -12.61
C ASN A 51 4.27 -3.21 -12.44
N CYS A 52 3.14 -2.52 -12.65
CA CYS A 52 3.05 -1.07 -12.49
C CYS A 52 3.00 -0.59 -11.03
N LEU A 53 2.79 -1.50 -10.07
CA LEU A 53 2.72 -1.21 -8.63
C LEU A 53 3.93 -1.74 -7.85
N LEU A 54 4.79 -2.53 -8.49
CA LEU A 54 6.02 -3.02 -7.89
C LEU A 54 7.06 -1.91 -7.81
N LYS A 55 7.65 -1.71 -6.63
CA LYS A 55 8.66 -0.69 -6.38
C LYS A 55 9.81 -1.29 -5.59
N ARG A 56 11.01 -1.20 -6.15
CA ARG A 56 12.24 -1.62 -5.46
C ARG A 56 12.72 -0.50 -4.56
N VAL A 57 12.93 -0.79 -3.28
CA VAL A 57 13.39 0.19 -2.30
C VAL A 57 14.52 -0.39 -1.47
N GLN A 58 15.54 0.42 -1.20
CA GLN A 58 16.56 0.14 -0.21
C GLN A 58 16.24 0.94 1.06
N LEU A 59 16.03 0.25 2.17
CA LEU A 59 15.69 0.84 3.45
C LEU A 59 16.95 1.04 4.30
N PRO A 60 17.15 2.24 4.87
CA PRO A 60 18.15 2.47 5.91
C PRO A 60 17.70 1.83 7.23
N ALA A 61 18.65 1.45 8.07
CA ALA A 61 18.35 1.00 9.42
C ALA A 61 17.82 2.16 10.26
N ASP A 62 16.81 1.89 11.10
CA ASP A 62 16.30 2.87 12.05
C ASP A 62 17.33 3.12 13.16
N THR A 63 17.22 4.28 13.82
CA THR A 63 18.07 4.62 14.99
C THR A 63 17.67 3.85 16.24
N GLU A 64 16.39 3.51 16.37
CA GLU A 64 15.87 2.67 17.44
C GLU A 64 16.20 1.20 17.17
N THR A 65 16.59 0.48 18.22
CA THR A 65 16.90 -0.97 18.13
C THR A 65 15.76 -1.81 18.69
N PRO A 66 15.60 -3.06 18.23
CA PRO A 66 14.66 -4.00 18.82
C PRO A 66 14.99 -4.28 20.28
N ALA A 67 13.97 -4.57 21.09
CA ALA A 67 14.18 -4.84 22.51
C ALA A 67 15.07 -6.07 22.78
N TRP A 68 15.01 -7.09 21.91
CA TRP A 68 15.82 -8.30 21.97
C TRP A 68 15.79 -9.04 20.62
N GLY A 69 16.64 -10.06 20.48
CA GLY A 69 16.68 -10.94 19.30
C GLY A 69 17.53 -10.38 18.16
N PHE A 70 17.05 -9.31 17.51
CA PHE A 70 17.71 -8.72 16.34
C PHE A 70 18.49 -7.46 16.69
N THR A 71 19.55 -7.16 15.92
CA THR A 71 20.39 -5.98 16.18
C THR A 71 19.86 -4.71 15.52
N LYS A 72 19.03 -4.82 14.48
CA LYS A 72 18.49 -3.68 13.73
C LYS A 72 17.04 -3.89 13.32
N GLN A 73 16.35 -2.77 13.07
CA GLN A 73 15.01 -2.74 12.50
C GLN A 73 14.96 -1.76 11.33
N PHE A 74 14.04 -2.02 10.40
CA PHE A 74 13.81 -1.25 9.19
C PHE A 74 12.33 -0.93 9.06
N THR A 75 11.96 0.34 9.01
CA THR A 75 10.56 0.74 8.84
C THR A 75 10.11 0.61 7.37
N LEU A 76 8.99 -0.08 7.15
CA LEU A 76 8.35 -0.17 5.84
C LEU A 76 7.78 1.18 5.40
N PRO A 77 7.93 1.57 4.12
CA PRO A 77 7.33 2.79 3.58
C PRO A 77 5.81 2.86 3.83
N SER A 78 5.26 4.04 4.09
CA SER A 78 3.83 4.20 4.41
C SER A 78 2.87 3.78 3.28
N ASP A 79 3.33 3.87 2.03
CA ASP A 79 2.64 3.43 0.81
C ASP A 79 2.73 1.91 0.57
N CYS A 80 3.52 1.17 1.36
CA CYS A 80 3.66 -0.28 1.22
C CYS A 80 2.38 -0.99 1.68
N LEU A 81 1.66 -1.56 0.70
CA LEU A 81 0.46 -2.38 0.90
C LEU A 81 0.76 -3.84 1.21
N ARG A 82 1.83 -4.38 0.60
CA ARG A 82 2.26 -5.77 0.75
C ARG A 82 3.75 -5.87 0.43
N LEU A 83 4.49 -6.56 1.29
CA LEU A 83 5.88 -6.96 1.02
C LEU A 83 5.87 -8.21 0.14
N ILE A 84 6.55 -8.18 -1.00
CA ILE A 84 6.58 -9.29 -1.96
C ILE A 84 7.85 -10.10 -1.78
N LYS A 85 9.01 -9.42 -1.72
CA LYS A 85 10.29 -10.10 -1.60
C LYS A 85 11.31 -9.28 -0.83
N ILE A 86 12.09 -9.95 0.01
CA ILE A 86 13.34 -9.45 0.55
C ILE A 86 14.47 -10.08 -0.27
N LEU A 87 15.44 -9.27 -0.72
CA LEU A 87 16.51 -9.76 -1.59
C LEU A 87 17.49 -10.66 -0.83
N ASP A 88 17.74 -10.33 0.43
CA ASP A 88 18.65 -11.07 1.31
C ASP A 88 17.91 -12.24 1.96
N TYR A 89 17.59 -13.25 1.14
CA TYR A 89 16.77 -14.39 1.56
C TYR A 89 17.47 -15.29 2.59
N GLU A 90 18.81 -15.27 2.61
CA GLU A 90 19.60 -16.12 3.50
C GLU A 90 19.84 -15.50 4.88
N SER A 91 19.51 -14.22 5.08
CA SER A 91 19.61 -13.61 6.40
C SER A 91 18.34 -13.84 7.22
N ASP A 92 18.54 -14.21 8.49
CA ASP A 92 17.46 -14.30 9.46
C ASP A 92 16.79 -12.93 9.57
N HIS A 93 15.51 -12.90 9.23
CA HIS A 93 14.67 -11.72 9.31
C HIS A 93 13.26 -12.08 9.74
N VAL A 94 12.64 -11.18 10.48
CA VAL A 94 11.24 -11.31 10.91
C VAL A 94 10.51 -10.02 10.58
N VAL A 95 9.29 -10.15 10.06
CA VAL A 95 8.42 -9.00 9.76
C VAL A 95 7.42 -8.85 10.90
N GLU A 96 7.53 -7.76 11.66
CA GLU A 96 6.66 -7.45 12.79
C GLU A 96 5.96 -6.10 12.57
N GLY A 97 4.63 -6.13 12.46
CA GLY A 97 3.83 -4.94 12.19
C GLY A 97 4.22 -4.28 10.87
N ARG A 98 4.79 -3.06 10.94
CA ARG A 98 5.34 -2.32 9.79
C ARG A 98 6.87 -2.28 9.77
N LYS A 99 7.53 -3.16 10.50
CA LYS A 99 8.99 -3.20 10.60
C LYS A 99 9.54 -4.55 10.15
N ILE A 100 10.73 -4.53 9.59
CA ILE A 100 11.54 -5.72 9.30
C ILE A 100 12.68 -5.72 10.30
N LEU A 101 12.81 -6.79 11.07
CA LEU A 101 13.92 -7.00 12.00
C LEU A 101 14.98 -7.87 11.32
N SER A 102 16.25 -7.46 11.39
CA SER A 102 17.35 -8.24 10.82
C SER A 102 18.69 -7.81 11.44
N HIS A 103 19.74 -8.59 11.20
CA HIS A 103 21.11 -8.27 11.59
C HIS A 103 21.89 -7.48 10.53
N SER A 104 21.37 -7.42 9.30
CA SER A 104 22.05 -6.79 8.16
C SER A 104 22.11 -5.27 8.28
N SER A 105 23.10 -4.64 7.63
CA SER A 105 23.29 -3.18 7.70
C SER A 105 22.36 -2.37 6.80
N SER A 106 21.80 -3.01 5.76
CA SER A 106 20.84 -2.40 4.84
C SER A 106 19.89 -3.46 4.32
N MET A 107 18.63 -3.07 4.08
CA MET A 107 17.61 -4.00 3.61
C MET A 107 17.11 -3.60 2.21
N LYS A 108 17.06 -4.55 1.28
CA LYS A 108 16.52 -4.34 -0.08
C LYS A 108 15.24 -5.12 -0.25
N ILE A 109 14.15 -4.42 -0.56
CA ILE A 109 12.81 -4.98 -0.68
C ILE A 109 12.19 -4.74 -2.05
N LEU A 110 11.21 -5.59 -2.38
CA LEU A 110 10.29 -5.50 -3.50
C LEU A 110 8.84 -5.62 -3.00
#